data_AF-A0A950THG0-F1
#
_entry.id   AF-A0A950THG0-F1
#
_cell.length_a   1.000
_cell.length_b   1.000
_cell.length_c   1.000
_cell.angle_alpha   90.00
_cell.angle_beta   90.00
_cell.angle_gamma   90.00
#
_symmetry.space_group_name_H-M   'P 1'
#
loop_
_entity.id
_entity.type
_entity.pdbx_description
1 polymer ?
#
loop_
_entity_poly.entity_id
_entity_poly.type
_entity_poly.pdbx_seq_one_letter_code
_entity_poly.pdbx_strand_id
1 'polypeptide(L)'
;MRMKQLALGVALAGIMAAPALAQNSIFVPLLTYRTGPFSNSGIPIANGMHDYLAMLNERDGGIGGVKLAIEECETGCKNEKGVECYEALKSKKPVVVNPYSTGITLALIPKASVDHIP
;
A
#
# COMPACT_ATOMS: atom_id res chain seq x y z
N MET A 1 41.61 -47.66 33.08
CA MET A 1 41.98 -47.46 31.66
C MET A 1 41.07 -46.36 31.10
N ARG A 2 41.63 -45.50 30.25
CA ARG A 2 41.22 -44.11 29.96
C ARG A 2 39.76 -43.94 29.46
N MET A 3 38.94 -43.20 30.21
CA MET A 3 37.69 -42.60 29.72
C MET A 3 37.95 -41.12 29.41
N LYS A 4 38.73 -40.86 28.36
CA LYS A 4 38.90 -39.53 27.76
C LYS A 4 38.42 -39.67 26.33
N GLN A 5 37.63 -38.69 25.86
CA GLN A 5 36.96 -38.61 24.55
C GLN A 5 35.57 -39.28 24.61
N LEU A 6 34.45 -38.58 24.43
CA LEU A 6 34.18 -37.60 23.39
C LEU A 6 33.08 -36.64 23.89
N ALA A 7 33.46 -35.43 24.30
CA ALA A 7 32.55 -34.30 24.32
C ALA A 7 32.37 -33.88 22.85
N LEU A 8 31.25 -34.22 22.23
CA LEU A 8 30.88 -33.72 20.91
C LEU A 8 29.57 -32.95 21.04
N GLY A 9 29.67 -31.65 20.80
CA GLY A 9 28.77 -30.63 21.29
C GLY A 9 27.34 -30.73 20.77
N VAL A 10 26.40 -30.70 21.70
CA VAL A 10 25.02 -30.29 21.45
C VAL A 10 25.01 -28.77 21.46
N ALA A 11 25.28 -28.15 20.32
CA ALA A 11 25.19 -26.70 20.15
C ALA A 11 24.66 -26.36 18.75
N LEU A 12 23.39 -26.67 18.50
CA LEU A 12 22.58 -26.05 17.44
C LEU A 12 21.11 -25.94 17.91
N ALA A 13 20.90 -25.45 19.13
CA ALA A 13 19.62 -24.88 19.54
C ALA A 13 19.70 -23.37 19.34
N GLY A 14 19.43 -22.93 18.12
CA GLY A 14 19.58 -21.53 17.75
C GLY A 14 19.20 -21.26 16.30
N ILE A 15 18.13 -21.91 15.81
CA ILE A 15 17.38 -21.32 14.70
C ILE A 15 16.70 -20.11 15.31
N MET A 16 17.42 -19.00 15.35
CA MET A 16 16.83 -17.68 15.50
C MET A 16 15.77 -17.62 14.40
N ALA A 17 14.51 -17.71 14.78
CA ALA A 17 13.41 -17.33 13.93
C ALA A 17 13.61 -15.84 13.64
N ALA A 18 14.37 -15.54 12.58
CA ALA A 18 14.35 -14.22 11.99
C ALA A 18 12.88 -13.95 11.67
N PRO A 19 12.28 -12.85 12.15
CA PRO A 19 10.95 -12.50 11.71
C PRO A 19 11.03 -12.40 10.19
N ALA A 20 10.16 -13.15 9.50
CA ALA A 20 10.01 -13.02 8.07
C ALA A 20 9.64 -11.56 7.79
N LEU A 21 10.58 -10.77 7.27
CA LEU A 21 10.36 -9.41 6.79
C LEU A 21 9.60 -9.49 5.47
N ALA A 22 8.36 -9.95 5.52
CA ALA A 22 7.47 -10.03 4.38
C ALA A 22 6.28 -9.09 4.64
N GLN A 23 6.17 -8.03 3.82
CA GLN A 23 5.09 -7.01 3.80
C GLN A 23 5.04 -6.02 4.99
N ASN A 24 5.99 -5.07 5.04
CA ASN A 24 6.05 -4.06 6.11
C ASN A 24 5.35 -2.72 5.78
N SER A 25 4.48 -2.67 4.77
CA SER A 25 3.72 -1.44 4.49
C SER A 25 2.31 -1.69 3.98
N ILE A 26 1.38 -0.86 4.43
CA ILE A 26 0.01 -0.77 3.93
C ILE A 26 0.02 0.12 2.69
N PHE A 27 -0.32 -0.42 1.52
CA PHE A 27 -0.32 0.37 0.29
C PHE A 27 -1.65 1.12 0.10
N VAL A 28 -1.56 2.45 -0.03
CA VAL A 28 -2.71 3.34 -0.24
C VAL A 28 -2.44 4.19 -1.49
N PRO A 29 -3.05 3.85 -2.64
CA PRO A 29 -2.94 4.66 -3.83
C PRO A 29 -3.81 5.92 -3.70
N LEU A 30 -3.34 7.04 -4.22
CA LEU A 30 -4.10 8.27 -4.34
C LEU A 30 -4.42 8.49 -5.83
N LEU A 31 -5.63 8.14 -6.24
CA LEU A 31 -6.13 8.50 -7.57
C LEU A 31 -6.55 9.97 -7.51
N THR A 32 -5.75 10.84 -8.11
CA THR A 32 -5.92 12.29 -8.01
C THR A 32 -6.46 12.89 -9.30
N TYR A 33 -6.92 14.12 -9.22
CA TYR A 33 -7.39 14.90 -10.37
C TYR A 33 -6.95 16.36 -10.19
N ARG A 34 -5.63 16.55 -10.01
CA ARG A 34 -4.97 17.85 -9.89
C ARG A 34 -5.01 18.62 -11.20
N THR A 35 -5.27 17.94 -12.31
CA THR A 35 -5.37 18.54 -13.65
C THR A 35 -6.80 18.50 -14.18
N GLY A 36 -7.07 19.29 -15.22
CA GLY A 36 -8.37 19.32 -15.89
C GLY A 36 -9.41 20.21 -15.20
N PRO A 37 -10.68 20.14 -15.65
CA PRO A 37 -11.73 21.10 -15.28
C PRO A 37 -12.17 21.01 -13.82
N PHE A 38 -11.90 19.90 -13.14
CA PHE A 38 -12.27 19.66 -11.73
C PHE A 38 -11.10 19.91 -10.76
N SER A 39 -9.96 20.41 -11.24
CA SER A 39 -8.73 20.61 -10.45
C SER A 39 -8.91 21.53 -9.24
N ASN A 40 -9.83 22.50 -9.30
CA ASN A 40 -10.11 23.42 -8.19
C ASN A 40 -10.46 22.68 -6.88
N SER A 41 -11.18 21.56 -6.96
CA SER A 41 -11.42 20.70 -5.78
C SER A 41 -10.39 19.58 -5.65
N GLY A 42 -9.85 19.08 -6.76
CA GLY A 42 -8.89 17.97 -6.76
C GLY A 42 -7.56 18.30 -6.09
N ILE A 43 -7.00 19.50 -6.32
CA ILE A 43 -5.73 19.93 -5.73
C ILE A 43 -5.78 19.92 -4.19
N PRO A 44 -6.73 20.60 -3.52
CA PRO A 44 -6.77 20.59 -2.05
C PRO A 44 -7.10 19.21 -1.48
N ILE A 45 -7.93 18.40 -2.14
CA ILE A 45 -8.22 17.02 -1.70
C ILE A 45 -6.95 16.17 -1.76
N ALA A 46 -6.22 16.22 -2.87
CA ALA A 46 -5.01 15.44 -3.07
C ALA A 46 -3.90 15.82 -2.08
N ASN A 47 -3.70 17.13 -1.83
CA ASN A 47 -2.77 17.61 -0.80
C ASN A 47 -3.20 17.14 0.59
N GLY A 48 -4.45 17.37 0.97
CA GLY A 48 -4.94 17.00 2.30
C GLY A 48 -4.83 15.50 2.59
N MET A 49 -5.15 14.65 1.62
CA MET A 49 -5.02 13.20 1.78
C MET A 49 -3.55 12.77 1.87
N HIS A 50 -2.68 13.30 1.00
CA HIS A 50 -1.26 12.98 1.06
C HIS A 50 -0.65 13.40 2.40
N ASP A 51 -0.88 14.65 2.82
CA ASP A 51 -0.34 15.19 4.06
C ASP A 51 -0.88 14.46 5.28
N TYR A 52 -2.15 14.06 5.27
CA TYR A 52 -2.74 13.27 6.35
C TYR A 52 -2.05 11.90 6.49
N LEU A 53 -1.90 11.17 5.39
CA LEU A 53 -1.27 9.84 5.42
C LEU A 53 0.23 9.93 5.75
N ALA A 54 0.93 10.96 5.25
CA ALA A 54 2.32 11.24 5.62
C ALA A 54 2.46 11.57 7.11
N MET A 55 1.56 12.40 7.66
CA MET A 55 1.53 12.71 9.08
C MET A 55 1.27 11.47 9.94
N LEU A 56 0.39 10.56 9.55
CA LEU A 56 0.20 9.28 10.27
C LEU A 56 1.49 8.46 10.30
N ASN A 57 2.25 8.45 9.21
CA ASN A 57 3.57 7.81 9.21
C ASN A 57 4.52 8.49 10.19
N GLU A 58 4.67 9.81 10.11
CA GLU A 58 5.66 10.57 10.90
C GLU A 58 5.32 10.62 12.39
N ARG A 59 4.07 10.98 12.72
CA ARG A 59 3.59 11.19 14.08
C ARG A 59 3.32 9.87 14.81
N ASP A 60 2.66 8.93 14.15
CA ASP A 60 2.11 7.72 14.80
C ASP A 60 2.95 6.47 14.52
N GLY A 61 3.98 6.57 13.68
CA GLY A 61 4.76 5.43 13.25
C GLY A 61 4.04 4.56 12.20
N GLY A 62 2.92 5.03 11.64
CA GLY A 62 2.03 4.27 10.77
C GLY A 62 0.76 3.80 11.48
N ILE A 63 -0.04 2.97 10.82
CA ILE A 63 -1.29 2.44 11.39
C ILE A 63 -0.98 1.10 12.06
N GLY A 64 -1.20 1.00 13.37
CA GLY A 64 -0.88 -0.22 14.14
C GLY A 64 0.62 -0.56 14.13
N GLY A 65 1.50 0.43 13.95
CA GLY A 65 2.94 0.25 13.81
C GLY A 65 3.42 -0.14 12.41
N VAL A 66 2.53 -0.19 11.41
CA VAL A 66 2.87 -0.49 10.01
C VAL A 66 2.78 0.79 9.18
N LYS A 67 3.86 1.13 8.47
CA LYS A 67 3.93 2.34 7.64
C LYS A 67 3.01 2.26 6.42
N LEU A 68 2.50 3.40 6.00
CA LEU A 68 1.75 3.57 4.77
C LEU A 68 2.71 3.79 3.60
N ALA A 69 2.57 3.03 2.52
CA ALA A 69 3.19 3.30 1.23
C ALA A 69 2.16 4.05 0.37
N ILE A 70 2.45 5.32 0.08
CA ILE A 70 1.54 6.24 -0.60
C ILE A 70 2.08 6.45 -2.02
N GLU A 71 1.25 6.23 -3.03
CA GLU A 71 1.61 6.51 -4.41
C GLU A 71 0.47 7.22 -5.11
N GLU A 72 0.79 8.33 -5.74
CA GLU A 72 -0.17 9.14 -6.46
C GLU A 72 -0.26 8.71 -7.92
N CYS A 73 -1.48 8.67 -8.47
CA CYS A 73 -1.73 8.51 -9.90
C CYS A 73 -2.77 9.52 -10.39
N GLU A 74 -2.32 10.45 -11.25
CA GLU A 74 -3.14 11.54 -11.78
C GLU A 74 -4.10 11.03 -12.87
N THR A 75 -5.39 11.21 -12.65
CA THR A 75 -6.46 10.78 -13.56
C THR A 75 -7.02 11.92 -14.41
N GLY A 76 -6.90 13.18 -13.95
CA GLY A 76 -7.60 14.33 -14.54
C GLY A 76 -9.12 14.17 -14.57
N CYS A 77 -9.68 13.29 -13.71
CA CYS A 77 -11.07 12.84 -13.73
C CYS A 77 -11.51 12.19 -15.07
N LYS A 78 -10.56 11.62 -15.82
CA LYS A 78 -10.83 10.90 -17.08
C LYS A 78 -10.99 9.40 -16.82
N ASN A 79 -12.07 8.81 -17.35
CA ASN A 79 -12.40 7.39 -17.13
C ASN A 79 -11.28 6.43 -17.54
N GLU A 80 -10.73 6.62 -18.75
CA GLU A 80 -9.64 5.79 -19.28
C GLU A 80 -8.40 5.83 -18.38
N LYS A 81 -8.03 7.02 -17.90
CA LYS A 81 -6.91 7.21 -16.99
C LYS A 81 -7.16 6.61 -15.60
N GLY A 82 -8.39 6.69 -15.09
CA GLY A 82 -8.76 6.00 -13.86
C GLY A 82 -8.56 4.49 -13.93
N VAL A 83 -8.94 3.87 -15.06
CA VAL A 83 -8.72 2.44 -15.30
C VAL A 83 -7.22 2.12 -15.45
N GLU A 84 -6.46 2.95 -16.17
CA GLU A 84 -5.00 2.80 -16.31
C GLU A 84 -4.29 2.84 -14.95
N CYS A 85 -4.62 3.83 -14.11
CA CYS A 85 -4.11 3.94 -12.74
C CYS A 85 -4.44 2.69 -11.92
N TYR A 86 -5.68 2.21 -11.97
CA TYR A 86 -6.08 1.01 -11.25
C TYR A 86 -5.27 -0.23 -11.69
N GLU A 87 -5.18 -0.48 -12.99
CA GLU A 87 -4.47 -1.66 -13.52
C GLU A 87 -2.96 -1.59 -13.23
N ALA A 88 -2.37 -0.39 -13.23
CA ALA A 88 -0.95 -0.20 -12.90
C ALA A 88 -0.66 -0.47 -11.41
N LEU A 89 -1.62 -0.18 -10.52
CA LEU A 89 -1.42 -0.20 -9.08
C LEU A 89 -1.97 -1.46 -8.40
N LYS A 90 -2.89 -2.21 -9.03
CA LYS A 90 -3.57 -3.35 -8.40
C LYS A 90 -2.64 -4.45 -7.90
N SER A 91 -1.53 -4.69 -8.59
CA SER A 91 -0.53 -5.69 -8.20
C SER A 91 0.15 -5.39 -6.86
N LYS A 92 0.12 -4.13 -6.43
CA LYS A 92 0.62 -3.66 -5.13
C LYS A 92 -0.37 -3.90 -3.98
N LYS A 93 -1.52 -4.52 -4.25
CA LYS A 93 -2.56 -4.90 -3.28
C LYS A 93 -3.03 -3.70 -2.44
N PRO A 94 -3.62 -2.67 -3.07
CA PRO A 94 -4.13 -1.50 -2.36
C PRO A 94 -5.21 -1.89 -1.35
N VAL A 95 -5.18 -1.28 -0.17
CA VAL A 95 -6.20 -1.52 0.88
C VAL A 95 -7.45 -0.67 0.70
N VAL A 96 -7.43 0.27 -0.24
CA VAL A 96 -8.57 1.10 -0.64
C VAL A 96 -8.28 1.71 -2.01
N VAL A 97 -9.28 1.73 -2.89
CA VAL A 97 -9.25 2.53 -4.13
C VAL A 97 -10.40 3.53 -4.12
N ASN A 98 -10.07 4.81 -4.00
CA ASN A 98 -11.03 5.91 -4.12
C ASN A 98 -10.71 6.77 -5.36
N PRO A 99 -11.47 6.64 -6.45
CA PRO A 99 -11.20 7.36 -7.70
C PRO A 99 -11.84 8.76 -7.77
N TYR A 100 -12.64 9.17 -6.79
CA TYR A 100 -13.34 10.47 -6.73
C TYR A 100 -14.24 10.83 -7.93
N SER A 101 -14.54 9.87 -8.82
CA SER A 101 -15.33 10.09 -10.04
C SER A 101 -16.32 8.95 -10.23
N THR A 102 -17.60 9.28 -10.41
CA THR A 102 -18.66 8.28 -10.66
C THR A 102 -18.34 7.43 -11.88
N GLY A 103 -17.84 8.04 -12.97
CA GLY A 103 -17.52 7.33 -14.20
C GLY A 103 -16.40 6.30 -14.01
N ILE A 104 -15.34 6.70 -13.30
CA ILE A 104 -14.25 5.78 -12.94
C ILE A 104 -14.77 4.69 -11.99
N THR A 105 -15.51 5.06 -10.93
CA THR A 105 -16.08 4.10 -9.97
C THR A 105 -16.89 3.02 -10.66
N LEU A 106 -17.82 3.41 -11.56
CA LEU A 106 -18.65 2.45 -12.29
C LEU A 106 -17.83 1.51 -13.19
N ALA A 107 -16.73 2.01 -13.77
CA ALA A 107 -15.82 1.18 -14.56
C ALA A 107 -14.99 0.22 -13.70
N LEU A 108 -14.67 0.59 -12.46
CA LEU A 108 -13.82 -0.19 -11.56
C LEU A 108 -14.58 -1.22 -10.71
N ILE A 109 -15.83 -0.97 -10.31
CA ILE A 109 -16.62 -1.90 -9.47
C ILE A 109 -16.53 -3.38 -9.92
N PRO A 110 -16.79 -3.74 -11.19
CA PRO A 110 -16.72 -5.14 -11.62
C PRO A 110 -15.30 -5.70 -11.57
N LYS A 111 -14.27 -4.86 -11.80
CA LYS A 111 -12.85 -5.26 -11.76
C LYS A 111 -12.37 -5.46 -10.32
N ALA A 112 -12.64 -4.50 -9.45
CA ALA A 112 -12.32 -4.52 -8.03
C ALA A 112 -12.91 -5.75 -7.32
N SER A 113 -14.13 -6.13 -7.70
CA SER A 113 -14.79 -7.34 -7.20
C SER A 113 -14.04 -8.63 -7.58
N VAL A 114 -13.54 -8.72 -8.82
CA VAL A 114 -12.78 -9.88 -9.32
C VAL A 114 -11.36 -9.90 -8.75
N ASP A 115 -10.71 -8.74 -8.66
CA ASP A 115 -9.35 -8.62 -8.14
C ASP A 115 -9.31 -8.70 -6.59
N HIS A 116 -10.46 -8.75 -5.93
CA HIS A 116 -10.62 -8.69 -4.47
C HIS A 116 -9.94 -7.47 -3.84
N ILE A 117 -10.07 -6.33 -4.50
CA ILE A 117 -9.56 -5.04 -4.05
C ILE A 117 -10.73 -4.19 -3.55
N PRO A 118 -10.71 -3.71 -2.30
CA PRO A 118 -11.75 -2.86 -1.73
C PRO A 118 -11.76 -1.43 -2.28
#